data_AF-A0AAJ1QH21-F1
#
_entry.id   AF-A0AAJ1QH21-F1
#
_cell.length_a   1.000
_cell.length_b   1.000
_cell.length_c   1.000
_cell.angle_alpha   90.00
_cell.angle_beta   90.00
_cell.angle_gamma   90.00
#
_symmetry.space_group_name_H-M   'P 1'
#
loop_
_entity.id
_entity.type
_entity.pdbx_description
1 polymer ?
#
loop_
_entity_poly.entity_id
_entity_poly.type
_entity_poly.pdbx_seq_one_letter_code
_entity_poly.pdbx_strand_id
1 'polypeptide(L)' 'MTKSKDVLTSGQKKDIEALELKLKYGDYESLASILGCSRDAARKRFKRGNDKAIKVMEQIIIARENLLKNVSH' A
#
# COMPACT_ATOMS: atom_id res chain seq x y z
N MET A 1 -11.44 -28.55 -13.65
CA MET A 1 -10.79 -27.25 -13.40
C MET A 1 -10.91 -26.92 -11.91
N THR A 2 -9.92 -27.33 -11.12
CA THR A 2 -9.87 -27.10 -9.68
C THR A 2 -9.66 -25.60 -9.42
N LYS A 3 -10.71 -24.91 -8.97
CA LYS A 3 -10.58 -23.59 -8.34
C LYS A 3 -9.83 -23.80 -7.02
N SER A 4 -8.54 -23.52 -7.00
CA SER A 4 -7.78 -23.35 -5.76
C SER A 4 -8.35 -22.16 -5.00
N LYS A 5 -9.26 -22.47 -4.08
CA LYS A 5 -9.51 -21.67 -2.89
C LYS A 5 -8.49 -22.14 -1.85
N ASP A 6 -8.08 -21.24 -0.96
CA ASP A 6 -7.06 -21.40 0.08
C ASP A 6 -5.63 -21.19 -0.50
N VAL A 7 -4.79 -20.24 -0.07
CA VAL A 7 -4.34 -19.89 1.28
C VAL A 7 -3.58 -18.54 1.21
N LEU A 8 -4.10 -17.39 1.67
CA LEU A 8 -3.26 -16.15 1.79
C LEU A 8 -3.76 -15.10 2.81
N THR A 9 -4.89 -15.30 3.49
CA THR A 9 -5.66 -14.19 4.10
C THR A 9 -5.23 -13.72 5.50
N SER A 10 -4.44 -14.48 6.27
CA SER A 10 -4.12 -14.12 7.66
C SER A 10 -2.86 -13.27 7.81
N GLY A 11 -1.82 -13.50 6.99
CA GLY A 11 -0.56 -12.74 7.03
C GLY A 11 -0.68 -11.36 6.38
N GLN A 12 -1.22 -11.31 5.16
CA GLN A 12 -1.32 -10.07 4.37
C GLN A 12 -2.20 -9.00 5.03
N LYS A 13 -3.20 -9.41 5.81
CA LYS A 13 -4.08 -8.47 6.51
C LYS A 13 -3.35 -7.73 7.64
N LYS A 14 -2.48 -8.43 8.37
CA LYS A 14 -1.67 -7.82 9.43
C LYS A 14 -0.72 -6.76 8.87
N ASP A 15 -0.19 -6.99 7.68
CA ASP A 15 0.71 -6.06 6.99
C ASP A 15 -0.03 -4.79 6.53
N ILE A 16 -1.28 -4.92 6.06
CA ILE A 16 -2.11 -3.76 5.68
C ILE A 16 -2.44 -2.89 6.90
N GLU A 17 -2.84 -3.49 8.02
CA GLU A 17 -3.19 -2.75 9.25
C GLU A 17 -1.99 -1.94 9.76
N ALA A 18 -0.79 -2.51 9.74
CA ALA A 18 0.44 -1.81 10.11
C ALA A 18 0.76 -0.63 9.17
N LEU A 19 0.54 -0.79 7.86
CA LEU A 19 0.74 0.27 6.88
C LEU A 19 -0.33 1.37 7.02
N GLU A 20 -1.59 1.02 7.30
CA GLU A 20 -2.69 1.98 7.47
C GLU A 20 -2.42 2.97 8.62
N LEU A 21 -1.77 2.54 9.70
CA LEU A 21 -1.34 3.42 10.80
C LEU A 21 -0.29 4.47 10.38
N LYS A 22 0.47 4.19 9.32
CA LYS A 22 1.54 5.07 8.82
C LYS A 22 1.10 5.97 7.66
N LEU A 23 -0.08 5.71 7.08
CA LEU A 23 -0.58 6.47 5.93
C LEU A 23 -0.72 7.95 6.25
N LYS A 24 -0.35 8.79 5.28
CA LYS A 24 -0.53 10.24 5.31
C LYS A 24 -1.42 10.69 4.16
N TYR A 25 -1.92 11.92 4.30
CA TYR A 25 -2.63 12.59 3.24
C TYR A 25 -1.75 12.62 1.98
N GLY A 26 -2.33 12.25 0.83
CA GLY A 26 -1.61 12.18 -0.44
C GLY A 26 -0.98 10.81 -0.78
N ASP A 27 -0.79 9.90 0.17
CA ASP A 27 -0.16 8.58 -0.11
C ASP A 27 -0.98 7.78 -1.15
N TYR A 28 -2.31 7.87 -1.11
CA TYR A 28 -3.18 7.26 -2.14
C TYR A 28 -3.13 7.97 -3.51
N GLU A 29 -2.82 9.27 -3.55
CA GLU A 29 -2.60 9.96 -4.84
C GLU A 29 -1.28 9.50 -5.46
N SER A 30 -0.22 9.40 -4.65
CA SER A 30 1.07 8.84 -5.07
C SER A 30 0.93 7.40 -5.56
N LEU A 31 0.20 6.57 -4.81
CA LEU A 31 -0.09 5.19 -5.22
C LEU A 31 -0.84 5.14 -6.56
N ALA A 32 -1.83 6.01 -6.74
CA ALA A 32 -2.63 6.08 -7.96
C ALA A 32 -1.79 6.48 -9.17
N SER A 33 -0.92 7.49 -9.01
CA SER A 33 0.03 7.93 -10.03
C SER A 33 0.97 6.79 -10.45
N ILE A 34 1.58 6.09 -9.49
CA ILE A 34 2.50 4.97 -9.78
C ILE A 34 1.77 3.78 -10.42
N LEU A 35 0.54 3.49 -9.99
CA LEU A 35 -0.25 2.38 -10.55
C LEU A 35 -0.98 2.74 -11.85
N GLY A 36 -0.92 4.00 -12.30
CA GLY A 36 -1.60 4.48 -13.50
C GLY A 36 -3.13 4.33 -13.42
N CYS A 37 -3.72 4.60 -12.26
CA CYS A 37 -5.17 4.49 -12.07
C CYS A 37 -5.73 5.64 -11.23
N SER A 38 -7.05 5.67 -11.01
CA SER A 38 -7.65 6.67 -10.13
C SER A 38 -7.32 6.40 -8.67
N ARG A 39 -7.33 7.45 -7.83
CA ARG A 39 -7.18 7.35 -6.38
C ARG A 39 -8.08 6.32 -5.73
N ASP A 40 -9.35 6.30 -6.13
CA ASP A 40 -10.33 5.35 -5.59
C ASP A 40 -9.99 3.90 -5.99
N ALA A 41 -9.56 3.68 -7.25
CA ALA A 41 -9.11 2.37 -7.70
C ALA A 41 -7.85 1.90 -6.96
N ALA A 42 -6.86 2.78 -6.77
CA ALA A 42 -5.66 2.49 -6.00
C ALA A 42 -5.99 2.13 -4.55
N ARG A 43 -6.84 2.92 -3.88
CA ARG A 43 -7.32 2.66 -2.53
C ARG A 43 -8.02 1.31 -2.41
N LYS A 44 -8.93 0.99 -3.34
CA LYS A 44 -9.63 -0.30 -3.37
C LYS A 44 -8.66 -1.47 -3.57
N ARG A 45 -7.67 -1.34 -4.46
CA ARG A 45 -6.65 -2.38 -4.68
C ARG A 45 -5.84 -2.64 -3.41
N PHE A 46 -5.34 -1.58 -2.77
CA PHE A 46 -4.61 -1.68 -1.50
C PHE A 46 -5.45 -2.36 -0.41
N LYS A 47 -6.67 -1.88 -0.18
CA LYS A 47 -7.57 -2.44 0.86
C LYS A 47 -8.02 -3.88 0.61
N ARG A 48 -8.01 -4.33 -0.65
CA ARG A 48 -8.31 -5.72 -1.03
C ARG A 48 -7.08 -6.64 -0.93
N GLY A 49 -5.96 -6.12 -0.45
CA GLY A 49 -4.73 -6.89 -0.31
C GLY A 49 -4.03 -7.20 -1.62
N ASN A 50 -4.18 -6.35 -2.64
CA ASN A 50 -3.42 -6.54 -3.87
C ASN A 50 -1.91 -6.37 -3.60
N ASP A 51 -1.13 -7.44 -3.76
CA ASP A 51 0.31 -7.48 -3.45
C ASP A 51 1.10 -6.32 -4.07
N LYS A 52 0.81 -5.98 -5.33
CA LYS A 52 1.49 -4.88 -6.01
C LYS A 52 1.16 -3.54 -5.33
N ALA A 53 -0.10 -3.31 -4.98
CA ALA A 53 -0.52 -2.09 -4.30
C ALA A 53 0.07 -1.99 -2.88
N ILE A 54 0.17 -3.10 -2.14
CA ILE A 54 0.82 -3.14 -0.82
C ILE A 54 2.30 -2.78 -0.94
N LYS A 55 3.05 -3.46 -1.82
CA LYS A 55 4.49 -3.21 -2.01
C LYS A 55 4.79 -1.77 -2.40
N VAL A 56 4.01 -1.20 -3.31
CA VAL A 56 4.19 0.20 -3.72
C VAL A 56 3.85 1.14 -2.57
N MET A 57 2.78 0.88 -1.81
CA MET A 57 2.42 1.72 -0.67
C MET A 57 3.52 1.72 0.42
N GLU A 58 4.09 0.55 0.71
CA GLU A 58 5.22 0.42 1.63
C GLU A 58 6.42 1.27 1.17
N GLN A 59 6.78 1.20 -0.11
CA GLN A 59 7.86 2.02 -0.67
C GLN A 59 7.58 3.52 -0.58
N ILE A 60 6.34 3.96 -0.83
CA ILE A 60 5.93 5.37 -0.68
C ILE A 60 6.16 5.84 0.76
N ILE A 61 5.70 5.06 1.74
CA ILE A 61 5.83 5.39 3.17
C ILE A 61 7.32 5.48 3.56
N ILE A 62 8.12 4.48 3.18
CA ILE A 62 9.56 4.45 3.47
C ILE A 62 10.28 5.66 2.86
N ALA A 63 10.02 5.95 1.58
CA ALA A 63 10.63 7.09 0.90
C ALA A 63 10.27 8.41 1.59
N ARG A 64 9.00 8.61 1.96
CA ARG A 64 8.54 9.80 2.68
C ARG A 64 9.20 9.93 4.05
N GLU A 65 9.27 8.86 4.83
CA GLU A 65 9.90 8.89 6.16
C GLU A 65 11.41 9.17 6.09
N ASN A 66 12.10 8.58 5.12
CA ASN A 66 13.52 8.83 4.89
C ASN A 66 13.78 10.30 4.48
N LEU A 67 12.94 10.86 3.60
CA LEU A 67 13.03 12.26 3.23
C LEU A 67 12.87 13.19 4.44
N LEU A 68 11.86 12.94 5.28
CA LEU A 68 11.61 13.75 6.48
C LEU A 68 12.78 13.69 7.48
N LYS A 69 13.39 12.52 7.68
CA LYS A 69 14.58 12.37 8.52
C LYS A 69 15.76 13.19 8.00
N ASN A 70 15.97 13.20 6.68
CA ASN A 70 17.09 13.91 6.07
C ASN A 70 16.92 15.44 6.08
N VAL A 71 15.68 15.94 6.09
CA VAL A 71 15.38 17.39 6.10
C VAL A 71 15.37 17.98 7.52
N SER A 72 15.28 17.15 8.56
CA SER A 72 15.18 17.61 9.96
C SER A 72 16.55 17.84 10.64
N HIS A 73 17.63 17.97 9.87
CA HIS A 73 19.01 18.22 10.31
C HIS A 73 19.56 19.46 9.61
#